data_AF-X1KBU4-F1
#
_entry.id   AF-X1KBU4-F1
#
_cell.length_a   1.000
_cell.length_b   1.000
_cell.length_c   1.000
_cell.angle_alpha   90.00
_cell.angle_beta   90.00
_cell.angle_gamma   90.00
#
_symmetry.space_group_name_H-M   'P 1'
#
loop_
_entity.id
_entity.type
_entity.pdbx_description
1 polymer ?
#
loop_
_entity_poly.entity_id
_entity_poly.type
_entity_poly.pdbx_seq_one_letter_code
_entity_poly.pdbx_strand_id
1 'polypeptide(L)'
;MGDIMRPVPFKQLLHWIIEEYRSQWTIFGIPESQFFIKENRKSIQIFDESCDTSVGPAAGPHTQLAQNIVAAYLVGGRFFELKTVQKLDSLQFEKPCIDARDEGYNTEWSTELSLEQAYDEYVKAWILLYFIESIFNMRLTTKQSFIFNMSVGYDLEGIKTPGMDSFINNLADASEHSVFKYHLEELNSFIKPFFSNII
;
A
#
# COMPACT_ATOMS: atom_id res chain seq x y z
N MET A 1 17.78 -11.34 9.21
CA MET A 1 16.46 -10.65 9.18
C MET A 1 16.08 -10.38 10.61
N GLY A 2 15.70 -9.15 10.96
CA GLY A 2 15.28 -8.83 12.33
C GLY A 2 13.88 -9.36 12.61
N ASP A 3 13.55 -9.59 13.89
CA ASP A 3 12.26 -10.15 14.33
C ASP A 3 11.11 -9.12 14.33
N ILE A 4 11.39 -7.87 13.95
CA ILE A 4 10.44 -6.76 14.01
C ILE A 4 10.30 -6.14 12.62
N MET A 5 9.10 -6.16 12.07
CA MET A 5 8.74 -5.36 10.90
C MET A 5 8.75 -3.87 11.25
N ARG A 6 9.55 -3.09 10.50
CA ARG A 6 9.71 -1.65 10.71
C ARG A 6 9.14 -0.88 9.52
N PRO A 7 8.04 -0.13 9.70
CA PRO A 7 7.54 0.78 8.68
C PRO A 7 8.59 1.80 8.25
N VAL A 8 8.62 2.11 6.95
CA VAL A 8 9.51 3.15 6.41
C VAL A 8 8.75 4.50 6.44
N PRO A 9 9.38 5.60 6.88
CA PRO A 9 8.76 6.92 6.82
C PRO A 9 8.36 7.30 5.39
N PHE A 10 7.20 7.93 5.22
CA PHE A 10 6.65 8.27 3.91
C PHE A 10 7.61 9.13 3.06
N LYS A 11 8.20 10.17 3.65
CA LYS A 11 9.24 10.97 2.99
C LYS A 11 10.42 10.13 2.48
N GLN A 12 10.85 9.11 3.24
CA GLN A 12 11.93 8.24 2.81
C GLN A 12 11.52 7.35 1.64
N LEU A 13 10.27 6.86 1.61
CA LEU A 13 9.72 6.14 0.44
C LEU A 13 9.71 7.03 -0.81
N LEU A 14 9.28 8.29 -0.70
CA LEU A 14 9.29 9.25 -1.83
C LEU A 14 10.69 9.48 -2.38
N HIS A 15 11.66 9.75 -1.49
CA HIS A 15 13.06 9.92 -1.88
C HIS A 15 13.61 8.67 -2.55
N TRP A 16 13.36 7.48 -1.97
CA TRP A 16 13.82 6.22 -2.54
C TRP A 16 13.25 6.02 -3.95
N ILE A 17 11.93 6.12 -4.13
CA ILE A 17 11.26 5.96 -5.43
C ILE A 17 11.90 6.88 -6.50
N ILE A 18 12.07 8.16 -6.20
CA ILE A 18 12.56 9.13 -7.20
C ILE A 18 14.07 9.02 -7.44
N GLU A 19 14.87 8.88 -6.40
CA GLU A 19 16.32 8.83 -6.52
C GLU A 19 16.79 7.55 -7.19
N GLU A 20 16.19 6.41 -6.84
CA GLU A 20 16.45 5.13 -7.49
C GLU A 20 16.04 5.19 -8.96
N TYR A 21 14.83 5.65 -9.25
CA TYR A 21 14.36 5.74 -10.64
C TYR A 21 15.25 6.65 -11.49
N ARG A 22 15.62 7.83 -10.97
CA ARG A 22 16.49 8.77 -11.69
C ARG A 22 17.89 8.22 -11.97
N SER A 23 18.43 7.39 -11.08
CA SER A 23 19.81 6.89 -11.20
C SER A 23 19.93 5.53 -11.88
N GLN A 24 18.92 4.69 -11.75
CA GLN A 24 18.98 3.27 -12.12
C GLN A 24 17.82 2.80 -13.00
N TRP A 25 16.80 3.65 -13.24
CA TRP A 25 15.57 3.25 -13.92
C TRP A 25 14.87 2.08 -13.22
N THR A 26 14.96 2.04 -11.90
CA THR A 26 14.32 1.02 -11.06
C THR A 26 13.55 1.68 -9.92
N ILE A 27 12.52 1.00 -9.41
CA ILE A 27 11.85 1.34 -8.16
C ILE A 27 11.78 0.08 -7.31
N PHE A 28 12.37 0.12 -6.11
CA PHE A 28 12.50 -1.03 -5.21
C PHE A 28 13.12 -2.25 -5.90
N GLY A 29 14.11 -2.01 -6.77
CA GLY A 29 14.81 -3.03 -7.55
C GLY A 29 14.06 -3.52 -8.79
N ILE A 30 12.82 -3.07 -9.03
CA ILE A 30 12.05 -3.45 -10.22
C ILE A 30 12.45 -2.51 -11.37
N PRO A 31 13.02 -3.02 -12.48
CA PRO A 31 13.40 -2.19 -13.62
C PRO A 31 12.17 -1.67 -14.37
N GLU A 32 12.26 -0.46 -14.93
CA GLU A 32 11.19 0.18 -15.70
C GLU A 32 10.64 -0.72 -16.82
N SER A 33 11.50 -1.52 -17.45
CA SER A 33 11.11 -2.50 -18.48
C SER A 33 10.11 -3.57 -17.99
N GLN A 34 9.94 -3.74 -16.68
CA GLN A 34 8.96 -4.63 -16.05
C GLN A 34 7.73 -3.88 -15.51
N PHE A 35 7.68 -2.55 -15.63
CA PHE A 35 6.51 -1.80 -15.23
C PHE A 35 5.33 -2.15 -16.15
N PHE A 36 4.22 -2.54 -15.54
CA PHE A 36 3.00 -2.84 -16.24
C PHE A 36 2.30 -1.55 -16.66
N ILE A 37 2.36 -1.27 -17.96
CA ILE A 37 1.58 -0.22 -18.60
C ILE A 37 0.42 -0.86 -19.33
N LYS A 38 -0.79 -0.54 -18.90
CA LYS A 38 -2.00 -1.07 -19.52
C LYS A 38 -2.23 -0.42 -20.89
N GLU A 39 -2.38 -1.24 -21.93
CA GLU A 39 -2.53 -0.74 -23.32
C GLU A 39 -3.99 -0.54 -23.75
N ASN A 40 -4.94 -1.18 -23.07
CA ASN A 40 -6.35 -1.17 -23.46
C ASN A 40 -7.27 -0.59 -22.39
N ARG A 41 -8.46 -0.15 -22.80
CA ARG A 41 -9.43 0.50 -21.92
C ARG A 41 -10.38 -0.46 -21.19
N LYS A 42 -10.15 -1.78 -21.24
CA LYS A 42 -11.02 -2.74 -20.54
C LYS A 42 -10.80 -2.60 -19.04
N SER A 43 -11.86 -2.56 -18.26
CA SER A 43 -11.80 -2.65 -16.81
C SER A 43 -12.71 -3.77 -16.35
N ILE A 44 -12.53 -4.18 -15.10
CA ILE A 44 -13.47 -5.02 -14.39
C ILE A 44 -14.26 -4.15 -13.41
N GLN A 45 -15.52 -4.50 -13.21
CA GLN A 45 -16.38 -3.89 -12.21
C GLN A 45 -16.50 -4.88 -11.04
N ILE A 46 -16.22 -4.41 -9.83
CA ILE A 46 -16.40 -5.17 -8.59
C ILE A 46 -17.31 -4.34 -7.69
N PHE A 47 -18.55 -4.80 -7.52
CA PHE A 47 -19.61 -4.00 -6.90
C PHE A 47 -19.74 -2.62 -7.59
N ASP A 48 -19.62 -1.54 -6.84
CA ASP A 48 -19.70 -0.16 -7.35
C ASP A 48 -18.33 0.41 -7.76
N GLU A 49 -17.25 -0.35 -7.57
CA GLU A 49 -15.88 0.05 -7.89
C GLU A 49 -15.38 -0.52 -9.23
N SER A 50 -14.45 0.22 -9.86
CA SER A 50 -13.80 -0.19 -11.11
C SER A 50 -12.32 -0.46 -10.87
N CYS A 51 -11.81 -1.50 -11.51
CA CYS A 51 -10.41 -1.91 -11.40
C CYS A 51 -9.85 -2.25 -12.79
N ASP A 52 -8.60 -1.89 -13.06
CA ASP A 52 -8.00 -2.04 -14.39
C ASP A 52 -7.67 -3.49 -14.73
N THR A 53 -7.28 -4.30 -13.74
CA THR A 53 -6.96 -5.72 -13.92
C THR A 53 -7.60 -6.56 -12.80
N SER A 54 -7.84 -7.83 -13.07
CA SER A 54 -8.40 -8.78 -12.09
C SER A 54 -7.34 -9.49 -11.25
N VAL A 55 -6.13 -8.94 -11.19
CA VAL A 55 -4.98 -9.56 -10.54
C VAL A 55 -4.42 -8.64 -9.47
N GLY A 56 -3.93 -9.24 -8.41
CA GLY A 56 -3.18 -8.57 -7.36
C GLY A 56 -3.00 -9.51 -6.17
N PRO A 57 -2.26 -9.05 -5.16
CA PRO A 57 -1.87 -9.89 -4.04
C PRO A 57 -3.06 -10.16 -3.10
N ALA A 58 -3.14 -11.42 -2.64
CA ALA A 58 -4.06 -11.83 -1.59
C ALA A 58 -3.62 -11.31 -0.21
N ALA A 59 -4.54 -11.28 0.75
CA ALA A 59 -4.26 -10.85 2.12
C ALA A 59 -3.15 -11.72 2.73
N GLY A 60 -1.98 -11.12 2.97
CA GLY A 60 -0.81 -11.89 3.34
C GLY A 60 0.39 -11.02 3.68
N PRO A 61 1.54 -11.64 4.00
CA PRO A 61 2.74 -10.91 4.43
C PRO A 61 3.14 -9.76 3.49
N HIS A 62 2.88 -9.92 2.19
CA HIS A 62 3.18 -8.96 1.13
C HIS A 62 2.23 -7.76 1.06
N THR A 63 1.09 -7.75 1.76
CA THR A 63 0.11 -6.64 1.74
C THR A 63 0.06 -5.87 3.06
N GLN A 64 1.13 -5.93 3.85
CA GLN A 64 1.29 -5.17 5.10
C GLN A 64 2.00 -3.83 4.93
N LEU A 65 3.04 -3.80 4.08
CA LEU A 65 3.93 -2.65 3.93
C LEU A 65 3.69 -1.91 2.62
N ALA A 66 3.79 -0.58 2.68
CA ALA A 66 3.51 0.30 1.54
C ALA A 66 4.40 0.00 0.33
N GLN A 67 5.70 -0.25 0.54
CA GLN A 67 6.63 -0.57 -0.55
C GLN A 67 6.28 -1.88 -1.26
N ASN A 68 5.71 -2.87 -0.55
CA ASN A 68 5.32 -4.14 -1.17
C ASN A 68 4.06 -3.96 -2.04
N ILE A 69 3.11 -3.15 -1.57
CA ILE A 69 1.90 -2.79 -2.35
C ILE A 69 2.31 -2.00 -3.60
N VAL A 70 3.24 -1.04 -3.47
CA VAL A 70 3.81 -0.31 -4.60
C VAL A 70 4.52 -1.25 -5.58
N ALA A 71 5.36 -2.15 -5.10
CA ALA A 71 6.05 -3.14 -5.93
C ALA A 71 5.06 -4.00 -6.71
N ALA A 72 4.02 -4.53 -6.05
CA ALA A 72 2.96 -5.29 -6.70
C ALA A 72 2.18 -4.46 -7.72
N TYR A 73 1.92 -3.17 -7.45
CA TYR A 73 1.28 -2.27 -8.40
C TYR A 73 2.13 -2.05 -9.67
N LEU A 74 3.43 -1.81 -9.50
CA LEU A 74 4.36 -1.58 -10.62
C LEU A 74 4.34 -2.75 -11.60
N VAL A 75 4.18 -3.99 -11.13
CA VAL A 75 4.14 -5.19 -11.98
C VAL A 75 2.72 -5.66 -12.33
N GLY A 76 1.70 -4.81 -12.15
CA GLY A 76 0.36 -5.01 -12.71
C GLY A 76 -0.75 -5.40 -11.72
N GLY A 77 -0.44 -5.45 -10.43
CA GLY A 77 -1.44 -5.61 -9.38
C GLY A 77 -2.40 -4.42 -9.33
N ARG A 78 -3.71 -4.68 -9.36
CA ARG A 78 -4.76 -3.66 -9.22
C ARG A 78 -5.81 -4.02 -8.19
N PHE A 79 -5.96 -5.29 -7.83
CA PHE A 79 -6.83 -5.70 -6.72
C PHE A 79 -6.00 -6.12 -5.52
N PHE A 80 -5.97 -5.30 -4.47
CA PHE A 80 -5.15 -5.54 -3.28
C PHE A 80 -6.02 -5.99 -2.12
N GLU A 81 -5.90 -7.25 -1.72
CA GLU A 81 -6.43 -7.69 -0.44
C GLU A 81 -5.45 -7.30 0.66
N LEU A 82 -5.81 -6.30 1.44
CA LEU A 82 -4.97 -5.79 2.52
C LEU A 82 -4.84 -6.85 3.62
N LYS A 83 -3.66 -6.91 4.26
CA LYS A 83 -3.46 -7.85 5.35
C LYS A 83 -4.51 -7.60 6.44
N THR A 84 -5.13 -8.68 6.89
CA THR A 84 -6.14 -8.66 7.95
C THR A 84 -5.56 -8.07 9.23
N VAL A 85 -6.13 -6.95 9.67
CA VAL A 85 -5.72 -6.32 10.92
C VAL A 85 -6.40 -6.95 12.12
N GLN A 86 -5.80 -6.76 13.31
CA GLN A 86 -6.26 -7.43 14.51
C GLN A 86 -6.28 -6.54 15.76
N LYS A 87 -7.20 -6.83 16.69
CA LYS A 87 -7.32 -6.08 17.97
C LYS A 87 -6.09 -6.30 18.87
N LEU A 88 -5.46 -7.46 18.78
CA LEU A 88 -4.33 -7.84 19.62
C LEU A 88 -3.02 -7.37 18.97
N ASP A 89 -2.62 -6.14 19.23
CA ASP A 89 -1.48 -5.46 18.62
C ASP A 89 -0.08 -5.94 19.11
N SER A 90 0.00 -7.01 19.91
CA SER A 90 1.25 -7.37 20.62
C SER A 90 1.42 -8.87 20.87
N LEU A 91 0.84 -9.70 20.01
CA LEU A 91 1.04 -11.13 20.13
C LEU A 91 2.51 -11.49 19.84
N GLN A 92 3.11 -12.30 20.72
CA GLN A 92 4.46 -12.83 20.53
C GLN A 92 4.36 -14.28 20.10
N PHE A 93 5.03 -14.60 19.00
CA PHE A 93 5.10 -15.95 18.45
C PHE A 93 6.56 -16.33 18.18
N GLU A 94 6.86 -17.62 18.31
CA GLU A 94 8.15 -18.14 17.88
C GLU A 94 8.27 -18.00 16.36
N LYS A 95 9.39 -17.42 15.91
CA LYS A 95 9.75 -17.32 14.50
C LYS A 95 10.98 -18.20 14.23
N PRO A 96 11.07 -18.86 13.07
CA PRO A 96 10.15 -18.79 11.92
C PRO A 96 8.82 -19.50 12.15
N CYS A 97 7.71 -18.86 11.77
CA CYS A 97 6.36 -19.43 11.79
C CYS A 97 5.86 -19.87 10.39
N ILE A 98 6.58 -19.48 9.34
CA ILE A 98 6.38 -19.92 7.95
C ILE A 98 7.60 -20.71 7.51
N ASP A 99 7.40 -21.93 6.99
CA ASP A 99 8.45 -22.72 6.34
C ASP A 99 8.63 -22.25 4.88
N ALA A 100 9.31 -21.11 4.73
CA ALA A 100 9.67 -20.57 3.42
C ALA A 100 10.93 -21.27 2.91
N ARG A 101 10.84 -21.90 1.73
CA ARG A 101 11.97 -22.60 1.10
C ARG A 101 13.05 -21.66 0.56
N ASP A 102 12.65 -20.44 0.22
CA ASP A 102 13.49 -19.38 -0.32
C ASP A 102 13.21 -18.06 0.44
N GLU A 103 13.46 -16.90 -0.18
CA GLU A 103 13.23 -15.58 0.40
C GLU A 103 11.73 -15.29 0.60
N GLY A 104 11.36 -14.88 1.82
CA GLY A 104 9.99 -14.54 2.14
C GLY A 104 9.87 -13.78 3.46
N TYR A 105 8.72 -13.13 3.65
CA TYR A 105 8.37 -12.55 4.94
C TYR A 105 7.91 -13.65 5.89
N ASN A 106 8.67 -13.87 6.96
CA ASN A 106 8.31 -14.81 8.00
C ASN A 106 7.48 -14.11 9.09
N THR A 107 6.28 -13.66 8.71
CA THR A 107 5.38 -12.91 9.59
C THR A 107 4.28 -13.78 10.16
N GLU A 108 3.77 -13.38 11.32
CA GLU A 108 2.62 -14.00 11.99
C GLU A 108 1.38 -14.19 11.09
N TRP A 109 0.48 -15.11 11.51
CA TRP A 109 -0.83 -15.36 10.92
C TRP A 109 -1.63 -14.09 10.57
N SER A 110 -1.74 -13.11 11.47
CA SER A 110 -2.65 -11.95 11.26
C SER A 110 -1.93 -10.65 10.88
N THR A 111 -1.05 -10.08 11.70
CA THR A 111 -0.29 -8.87 11.33
C THR A 111 0.81 -8.63 12.34
N GLU A 112 1.98 -8.14 11.90
CA GLU A 112 3.03 -7.65 12.83
C GLU A 112 2.86 -6.17 13.20
N LEU A 113 2.02 -5.46 12.46
CA LEU A 113 1.76 -4.04 12.67
C LEU A 113 0.56 -3.86 13.61
N SER A 114 0.65 -2.87 14.50
CA SER A 114 -0.52 -2.40 15.23
C SER A 114 -1.57 -1.82 14.27
N LEU A 115 -2.82 -1.66 14.73
CA LEU A 115 -3.87 -0.99 13.95
C LEU A 115 -3.42 0.37 13.38
N GLU A 116 -2.74 1.19 14.19
CA GLU A 116 -2.23 2.50 13.77
C GLU A 116 -1.15 2.39 12.70
N GLN A 117 -0.22 1.44 12.85
CA GLN A 117 0.84 1.22 11.87
C GLN A 117 0.31 0.65 10.55
N ALA A 118 -0.64 -0.29 10.61
CA ALA A 118 -1.28 -0.84 9.41
C ALA A 118 -2.04 0.26 8.67
N TYR A 119 -2.79 1.09 9.39
CA TYR A 119 -3.50 2.23 8.81
C TYR A 119 -2.53 3.19 8.11
N ASP A 120 -1.45 3.57 8.78
CA ASP A 120 -0.38 4.42 8.26
C ASP A 120 0.22 3.85 6.96
N GLU A 121 0.56 2.56 6.92
CA GLU A 121 1.08 1.90 5.72
C GLU A 121 0.07 1.87 4.57
N TYR A 122 -1.22 1.64 4.83
CA TYR A 122 -2.25 1.64 3.80
C TYR A 122 -2.52 3.03 3.24
N VAL A 123 -2.51 4.06 4.09
CA VAL A 123 -2.58 5.46 3.65
C VAL A 123 -1.38 5.83 2.78
N LYS A 124 -0.16 5.50 3.20
CA LYS A 124 1.05 5.74 2.41
C LYS A 124 0.95 5.05 1.06
N ALA A 125 0.59 3.76 1.04
CA ALA A 125 0.45 2.99 -0.19
C ALA A 125 -0.55 3.67 -1.12
N TRP A 126 -1.74 4.02 -0.63
CA TRP A 126 -2.76 4.71 -1.41
C TRP A 126 -2.22 5.97 -2.09
N ILE A 127 -1.60 6.87 -1.32
CA ILE A 127 -1.03 8.11 -1.84
C ILE A 127 0.09 7.83 -2.85
N LEU A 128 0.99 6.88 -2.56
CA LEU A 128 2.09 6.51 -3.46
C LEU A 128 1.60 5.93 -4.79
N LEU A 129 0.53 5.12 -4.78
CA LEU A 129 -0.03 4.58 -6.02
C LEU A 129 -0.56 5.69 -6.92
N TYR A 130 -1.33 6.65 -6.38
CA TYR A 130 -1.78 7.82 -7.14
C TYR A 130 -0.61 8.69 -7.63
N PHE A 131 0.44 8.83 -6.82
CA PHE A 131 1.65 9.56 -7.20
C PHE A 131 2.37 8.88 -8.39
N ILE A 132 2.61 7.57 -8.29
CA ILE A 132 3.25 6.75 -9.34
C ILE A 132 2.42 6.78 -10.63
N GLU A 133 1.11 6.62 -10.52
CA GLU A 133 0.19 6.74 -11.65
C GLU A 133 0.34 8.06 -12.41
N SER A 134 0.52 9.14 -11.65
CA SER A 134 0.63 10.49 -12.19
C SER A 134 1.97 10.73 -12.89
N ILE A 135 3.09 10.30 -12.30
CA ILE A 135 4.43 10.54 -12.87
C ILE A 135 4.71 9.67 -14.10
N PHE A 136 4.12 8.48 -14.19
CA PHE A 136 4.30 7.54 -15.30
C PHE A 136 3.16 7.55 -16.31
N ASN A 137 2.15 8.40 -16.12
CA ASN A 137 0.96 8.48 -16.97
C ASN A 137 0.30 7.10 -17.18
N MET A 138 0.21 6.29 -16.12
CA MET A 138 -0.33 4.92 -16.18
C MET A 138 -1.87 4.88 -16.25
N ARG A 139 -2.53 6.03 -16.08
CA ARG A 139 -3.99 6.15 -16.12
C ARG A 139 -4.50 6.35 -17.53
N LEU A 140 -5.38 5.46 -17.95
CA LEU A 140 -6.14 5.61 -19.20
C LEU A 140 -7.49 6.32 -19.01
N THR A 141 -7.95 6.45 -17.76
CA THR A 141 -9.25 7.07 -17.43
C THR A 141 -9.11 7.97 -16.19
N THR A 142 -10.13 8.79 -15.94
CA THR A 142 -10.20 9.62 -14.74
C THR A 142 -10.61 8.84 -13.48
N LYS A 143 -11.10 7.60 -13.65
CA LYS A 143 -11.45 6.72 -12.53
C LYS A 143 -10.19 6.11 -11.90
N GLN A 144 -10.31 5.67 -10.66
CA GLN A 144 -9.29 4.89 -9.99
C GLN A 144 -8.98 3.60 -10.77
N SER A 145 -7.70 3.20 -10.85
CA SER A 145 -7.29 1.97 -11.56
C SER A 145 -7.22 0.74 -10.67
N PHE A 146 -7.24 0.88 -9.36
CA PHE A 146 -7.02 -0.19 -8.38
C PHE A 146 -8.06 -0.17 -7.26
N ILE A 147 -8.19 -1.27 -6.53
CA ILE A 147 -9.08 -1.41 -5.38
C ILE A 147 -8.26 -1.90 -4.19
N PHE A 148 -8.47 -1.27 -3.03
CA PHE A 148 -8.07 -1.83 -1.74
C PHE A 148 -9.26 -2.57 -1.15
N ASN A 149 -9.14 -3.88 -1.04
CA ASN A 149 -10.09 -4.74 -0.36
C ASN A 149 -9.60 -4.94 1.08
N MET A 150 -10.32 -4.32 2.02
CA MET A 150 -10.03 -4.48 3.44
C MET A 150 -10.63 -5.78 3.96
N SER A 151 -9.78 -6.64 4.53
CA SER A 151 -10.20 -7.84 5.26
C SER A 151 -10.25 -7.56 6.76
N VAL A 152 -11.37 -7.88 7.40
CA VAL A 152 -11.58 -7.71 8.85
C VAL A 152 -11.87 -9.08 9.47
N GLY A 153 -10.91 -9.62 10.23
CA GLY A 153 -10.94 -11.00 10.71
C GLY A 153 -11.48 -11.16 12.13
N TYR A 154 -12.74 -10.78 12.39
CA TYR A 154 -13.34 -10.87 13.73
C TYR A 154 -14.82 -11.26 13.72
N ASP A 155 -15.28 -11.71 14.89
CA ASP A 155 -16.70 -11.74 15.19
C ASP A 155 -17.27 -10.31 15.33
N LEU A 156 -18.60 -10.20 15.39
CA LEU A 156 -19.28 -8.92 15.47
C LEU A 156 -18.83 -8.07 16.68
N GLU A 157 -18.57 -8.72 17.82
CA GLU A 157 -18.11 -8.05 19.03
C GLU A 157 -16.69 -7.49 18.86
N GLY A 158 -15.80 -8.22 18.20
CA GLY A 158 -14.45 -7.76 17.85
C GLY A 158 -14.46 -6.57 16.89
N ILE A 159 -15.31 -6.63 15.85
CA ILE A 159 -15.46 -5.55 14.87
C ILE A 159 -15.96 -4.26 15.52
N LYS A 160 -16.89 -4.36 16.48
CA LYS A 160 -17.46 -3.21 17.21
C LYS A 160 -16.53 -2.59 18.25
N THR A 161 -15.33 -3.13 18.45
CA THR A 161 -14.40 -2.51 19.39
C THR A 161 -13.96 -1.13 18.87
N PRO A 162 -13.75 -0.12 19.74
CA PRO A 162 -13.46 1.24 19.30
C PRO A 162 -12.25 1.35 18.35
N GLY A 163 -11.20 0.55 18.57
CA GLY A 163 -10.03 0.53 17.70
C GLY A 163 -10.33 -0.02 16.31
N MET A 164 -11.04 -1.15 16.22
CA MET A 164 -11.38 -1.78 14.95
C MET A 164 -12.43 -0.97 14.16
N ASP A 165 -13.47 -0.47 14.85
CA ASP A 165 -14.48 0.40 14.25
C ASP A 165 -13.86 1.69 13.70
N SER A 166 -12.97 2.32 14.48
CA SER A 166 -12.21 3.49 14.03
C SER A 166 -11.34 3.17 12.81
N PHE A 167 -10.60 2.04 12.84
CA PHE A 167 -9.78 1.60 11.71
C PHE A 167 -10.62 1.43 10.43
N ILE A 168 -11.76 0.73 10.52
CA ILE A 168 -12.67 0.47 9.41
C ILE A 168 -13.21 1.77 8.83
N ASN A 169 -13.76 2.64 9.68
CA ASN A 169 -14.40 3.88 9.24
C ASN A 169 -13.37 4.85 8.63
N ASN A 170 -12.19 4.98 9.23
CA ASN A 170 -11.14 5.84 8.71
C ASN A 170 -10.51 5.29 7.43
N LEU A 171 -10.43 3.97 7.23
CA LEU A 171 -9.89 3.41 5.99
C LEU A 171 -10.92 3.46 4.85
N ALA A 172 -12.22 3.40 5.17
CA ALA A 172 -13.29 3.62 4.21
C ALA A 172 -13.32 5.07 3.71
N ASP A 173 -13.09 6.05 4.59
CA ASP A 173 -12.91 7.46 4.23
C ASP A 173 -11.83 8.13 5.08
N ALA A 174 -10.64 8.25 4.49
CA ALA A 174 -9.47 8.85 5.14
C ALA A 174 -9.40 10.38 4.99
N SER A 175 -10.33 11.01 4.26
CA SER A 175 -10.22 12.41 3.80
C SER A 175 -10.00 13.41 4.95
N GLU A 176 -10.65 13.17 6.09
CA GLU A 176 -10.54 14.03 7.27
C GLU A 176 -9.46 13.59 8.27
N HIS A 177 -8.86 12.41 8.09
CA HIS A 177 -7.91 11.83 9.03
C HIS A 177 -6.56 12.57 9.03
N SER A 178 -6.00 12.78 10.23
CA SER A 178 -4.77 13.56 10.43
C SER A 178 -3.57 12.97 9.70
N VAL A 179 -3.37 11.64 9.77
CA VAL A 179 -2.27 10.93 9.07
C VAL A 179 -2.37 11.07 7.56
N PHE A 180 -3.58 11.02 6.99
CA PHE A 180 -3.79 11.20 5.55
C PHE A 180 -3.41 12.63 5.13
N LYS A 181 -3.93 13.63 5.84
CA LYS A 181 -3.58 15.05 5.61
C LYS A 181 -2.08 15.30 5.75
N TYR A 182 -1.46 14.72 6.78
CA TYR A 182 -0.02 14.83 7.02
C TYR A 182 0.80 14.31 5.84
N HIS A 183 0.50 13.12 5.33
CA HIS A 183 1.23 12.58 4.18
C HIS A 183 0.94 13.33 2.88
N LEU A 184 -0.26 13.89 2.70
CA LEU A 184 -0.53 14.80 1.59
C LEU A 184 0.30 16.09 1.69
N GLU A 185 0.47 16.66 2.87
CA GLU A 185 1.33 17.82 3.11
C GLU A 185 2.81 17.49 2.85
N GLU A 186 3.27 16.31 3.27
CA GLU A 186 4.62 15.82 2.96
C GLU A 186 4.82 15.69 1.45
N LEU A 187 3.88 15.06 0.74
CA LEU A 187 3.94 14.92 -0.72
C LEU A 187 3.95 16.30 -1.39
N ASN A 188 3.07 17.21 -0.99
CA ASN A 188 2.98 18.55 -1.54
C ASN A 188 4.29 19.33 -1.34
N SER A 189 4.87 19.23 -0.13
CA SER A 189 6.18 19.83 0.17
C SER A 189 7.32 19.20 -0.65
N PHE A 190 7.26 17.89 -0.89
CA PHE A 190 8.23 17.16 -1.69
C PHE A 190 8.17 17.54 -3.17
N ILE A 191 6.97 17.73 -3.75
CA ILE A 191 6.81 18.01 -5.19
C ILE A 191 6.97 19.52 -5.55
N LYS A 192 6.75 20.44 -4.60
CA LYS A 192 6.85 21.90 -4.83
C LYS A 192 8.13 22.35 -5.57
N PRO A 193 9.34 21.89 -5.21
CA PRO A 193 10.56 22.29 -5.91
C PRO A 193 10.58 21.92 -7.40
N PHE A 194 9.91 20.83 -7.79
CA PHE A 194 9.86 20.37 -9.17
C PHE A 194 8.98 21.27 -10.05
N PHE A 195 7.90 21.82 -9.51
CA PHE A 195 7.04 22.78 -10.23
C PHE A 195 7.62 24.20 -10.28
N SER A 196 8.45 24.56 -9.30
CA SER A 196 9.10 25.87 -9.22
C SER A 196 10.14 26.07 -10.33
N ASN A 197 10.65 24.98 -10.92
CA ASN A 197 11.65 25.00 -12.00
C ASN A 197 11.03 24.98 -13.41
N ILE A 198 9.71 25.12 -13.54
CA ILE A 198 8.95 25.04 -14.81
C ILE A 198 8.38 26.42 -15.23
N ILE A 199 8.66 27.50 -14.47
CA ILE A 199 8.25 28.88 -14.79
C ILE A 199 9.48 29.75 -15.04
#